data_AF-A0A350KQ25-F1
#
_entry.id   AF-A0A350KQ25-F1
#
_cell.length_a   1.000
_cell.length_b   1.000
_cell.length_c   1.000
_cell.angle_alpha   90.00
_cell.angle_beta   90.00
_cell.angle_gamma   90.00
#
_symmetry.space_group_name_H-M   'P 1'
#
loop_
_entity.id
_entity.type
_entity.pdbx_description
1 polymer ?
#
loop_
_entity_poly.entity_id
_entity_poly.type
_entity_poly.pdbx_seq_one_letter_code
_entity_poly.pdbx_strand_id
1 'polypeptide(L)'
;MDMRFEEILHWNDGLFLQPHHLQRLQRTAFLYGRANRSVYMPYPCGLIDFEVDLEALASARVLVKRFSAVMPDGAEISMPGNAVLPPLDLTNTVKEHPEDITVFLAVPLWSEFDANLVEDGKTAAKRLYLTREHQARDENTGDNEITIVTRQVNARLVTQFDDAADMQLLPVLKLTSVSDEGADKKLAVDEKYVPPFLVLTKDCALTGMATDLVYETRRCRDKVLNDLTVSQFKPETFSGIDAYNVMQLRVLNLYENRLSSLLTLPNLTPYALYLELRSFLAELMGVHPVNAIGDVQNYVHQDCAPQFVELINDIRSLISAEGGASYIRLAFAPAADGDCL
;
A
#
# COMPACT_ATOMS: atom_id res chain seq x y z
N MET A 1 -2.79 -18.04 -22.95
CA MET A 1 -3.39 -18.78 -21.82
C MET A 1 -2.34 -18.73 -20.74
N ASP A 2 -2.53 -17.97 -19.67
CA ASP A 2 -1.49 -17.84 -18.63
C ASP A 2 -1.28 -19.20 -17.98
N MET A 3 -0.10 -19.76 -18.20
CA MET A 3 0.27 -21.07 -17.67
C MET A 3 0.50 -20.92 -16.16
N ARG A 4 -0.48 -21.34 -15.36
CA ARG A 4 -0.45 -21.20 -13.90
C ARG A 4 0.59 -22.11 -13.23
N PHE A 5 0.83 -23.28 -13.81
CA PHE A 5 1.80 -24.26 -13.35
C PHE A 5 2.60 -24.77 -14.55
N GLU A 6 3.93 -24.70 -14.46
CA GLU A 6 4.81 -25.16 -15.54
C GLU A 6 5.04 -26.67 -15.50
N GLU A 7 5.38 -27.22 -16.66
CA GLU A 7 5.93 -28.57 -16.78
C GLU A 7 7.26 -28.68 -16.03
N ILE A 8 7.44 -29.80 -15.33
CA ILE A 8 8.67 -30.12 -14.61
C ILE A 8 9.66 -30.86 -15.52
N LEU A 9 10.95 -30.72 -15.21
CA LEU A 9 12.01 -31.41 -15.93
C LEU A 9 11.94 -32.93 -15.74
N HIS A 10 12.04 -33.67 -16.83
CA HIS A 10 12.19 -35.12 -16.80
C HIS A 10 13.68 -35.48 -16.69
N TRP A 11 14.09 -35.99 -15.54
CA TRP A 11 15.44 -36.50 -15.30
C TRP A 11 15.48 -37.99 -15.61
N ASN A 12 16.41 -38.41 -16.46
CA ASN A 12 16.65 -39.81 -16.77
C ASN A 12 18.15 -40.13 -16.78
N ASP A 13 18.45 -41.42 -16.66
CA ASP A 13 19.83 -41.90 -16.71
C ASP A 13 20.43 -41.67 -18.10
N GLY A 14 21.69 -41.25 -18.14
CA GLY A 14 22.38 -40.86 -19.37
C GLY A 14 22.04 -39.46 -19.91
N LEU A 15 21.20 -38.66 -19.22
CA LEU A 15 20.94 -37.27 -19.60
C LEU A 15 22.21 -36.41 -19.47
N PHE A 16 22.62 -35.76 -20.56
CA PHE A 16 23.72 -34.79 -20.53
C PHE A 16 23.25 -33.41 -20.03
N LEU A 17 23.87 -32.91 -18.95
CA LEU A 17 23.48 -31.63 -18.36
C LEU A 17 23.84 -30.45 -19.29
N GLN A 18 22.89 -29.54 -19.45
CA GLN A 18 23.00 -28.33 -20.27
C GLN A 18 22.49 -27.14 -19.44
N PRO A 19 22.88 -25.90 -19.79
CA PRO A 19 22.40 -24.70 -19.09
C PRO A 19 20.86 -24.63 -19.03
N HIS A 20 20.17 -25.08 -20.07
CA HIS A 20 18.71 -25.11 -20.16
C HIS A 20 18.06 -25.85 -18.98
N HIS A 21 18.61 -26.99 -18.57
CA HIS A 21 18.09 -27.78 -17.45
C HIS A 21 18.15 -26.99 -16.15
N LEU A 22 19.29 -26.36 -15.84
CA LEU A 22 19.45 -25.59 -14.60
C LEU A 22 18.64 -24.28 -14.64
N GLN A 23 18.56 -23.61 -15.79
CA GLN A 23 17.77 -22.39 -15.96
C GLN A 23 16.28 -22.66 -15.80
N ARG A 24 15.76 -23.74 -16.39
CA ARG A 24 14.36 -24.15 -16.25
C ARG A 24 14.05 -24.59 -14.82
N LEU A 25 14.95 -25.35 -14.19
CA LEU A 25 14.82 -25.74 -12.78
C LEU A 25 14.72 -24.51 -11.87
N GLN A 26 15.64 -23.56 -12.02
CA GLN A 26 15.67 -22.32 -11.26
C GLN A 26 14.40 -21.49 -11.48
N ARG A 27 13.96 -21.31 -12.74
CA ARG A 27 12.72 -20.59 -13.05
C ARG A 27 11.50 -21.26 -12.43
N THR A 28 11.37 -22.57 -12.58
CA THR A 28 10.24 -23.35 -12.03
C THR A 28 10.17 -23.20 -10.51
N ALA A 29 11.31 -23.26 -9.81
CA ALA A 29 11.36 -23.06 -8.37
C ALA A 29 10.79 -21.70 -7.93
N PHE A 30 11.14 -20.62 -8.64
CA PHE A 30 10.57 -19.29 -8.36
C PHE A 30 9.07 -19.22 -8.68
N LEU A 31 8.63 -19.80 -9.80
CA LEU A 31 7.22 -19.77 -10.20
C LEU A 31 6.29 -20.45 -9.19
N TYR A 32 6.73 -21.50 -8.50
CA TYR A 32 5.96 -22.10 -7.40
C TYR A 32 5.67 -21.11 -6.27
N GLY A 33 6.66 -20.30 -5.87
CA GLY A 33 6.47 -19.25 -4.86
C GLY A 33 5.45 -18.21 -5.31
N ARG A 34 5.56 -17.76 -6.56
CA ARG A 34 4.63 -16.79 -7.17
C ARG A 34 3.21 -17.34 -7.28
N ALA A 35 3.06 -18.58 -7.73
CA ALA A 35 1.78 -19.25 -7.88
C ALA A 35 1.08 -19.44 -6.53
N ASN A 36 1.82 -19.79 -5.48
CA ASN A 36 1.25 -19.88 -4.13
C ASN A 36 0.79 -18.50 -3.64
N ARG A 37 1.61 -17.45 -3.79
CA ARG A 37 1.23 -16.09 -3.38
C ARG A 37 -0.06 -15.62 -4.05
N SER A 38 -0.22 -15.84 -5.35
CA SER A 38 -1.42 -15.43 -6.10
C SER A 38 -2.68 -16.23 -5.77
N VAL A 39 -2.55 -17.40 -5.14
CA VAL A 39 -3.69 -18.18 -4.62
C VAL A 39 -4.18 -17.62 -3.28
N TYR A 40 -3.27 -17.21 -2.39
CA TYR A 40 -3.61 -16.82 -1.02
C TYR A 40 -3.81 -15.32 -0.82
N MET A 41 -3.27 -14.47 -1.70
CA MET A 41 -3.36 -13.01 -1.58
C MET A 41 -4.27 -12.43 -2.69
N PRO A 42 -5.31 -11.66 -2.35
CA PRO A 42 -6.17 -11.01 -3.34
C PRO A 42 -5.41 -10.06 -4.27
N TYR A 43 -4.41 -9.37 -3.73
CA TYR A 43 -3.52 -8.47 -4.46
C TYR A 43 -2.07 -8.87 -4.16
N PRO A 44 -1.48 -9.78 -4.96
CA PRO A 44 -0.18 -10.40 -4.67
C PRO A 44 1.02 -9.60 -5.18
N CYS A 45 0.86 -8.30 -5.45
CA CYS A 45 1.90 -7.40 -5.94
C CYS A 45 1.92 -6.11 -5.13
N GLY A 46 2.96 -5.28 -5.31
CA GLY A 46 3.12 -4.02 -4.59
C GLY A 46 4.51 -3.85 -3.97
N LEU A 47 4.75 -2.66 -3.46
CA LEU A 47 5.94 -2.31 -2.67
C LEU A 47 5.90 -2.99 -1.31
N ILE A 48 7.07 -3.40 -0.84
CA ILE A 48 7.30 -3.85 0.54
C ILE A 48 8.00 -2.72 1.29
N ASP A 49 9.02 -2.13 0.67
CA ASP A 49 9.68 -0.91 1.14
C ASP A 49 10.15 -0.09 -0.07
N PHE A 50 10.22 1.23 0.11
CA PHE A 50 10.64 2.16 -0.94
C PHE A 50 11.15 3.45 -0.31
N GLU A 51 12.38 3.83 -0.64
CA GLU A 51 13.02 5.04 -0.14
C GLU A 51 13.62 5.85 -1.29
N VAL A 52 13.10 7.07 -1.49
CA VAL A 52 13.55 8.01 -2.51
C VAL A 52 14.45 9.09 -1.89
N ASP A 53 15.43 9.54 -2.66
CA ASP A 53 16.23 10.71 -2.31
C ASP A 53 15.48 12.00 -2.67
N LEU A 54 14.89 12.65 -1.67
CA LEU A 54 14.15 13.88 -1.85
C LEU A 54 15.05 15.06 -2.26
N GLU A 55 16.34 15.04 -1.91
CA GLU A 55 17.27 16.10 -2.31
C GLU A 55 17.55 16.06 -3.81
N ALA A 56 17.57 14.86 -4.41
CA ALA A 56 17.78 14.69 -5.84
C ALA A 56 16.66 15.33 -6.69
N LEU A 57 15.43 15.41 -6.16
CA LEU A 57 14.29 16.02 -6.83
C LEU A 57 14.50 17.51 -7.11
N ALA A 58 15.29 18.22 -6.29
CA ALA A 58 15.66 19.61 -6.53
C ALA A 58 16.41 19.82 -7.86
N SER A 59 17.06 18.76 -8.36
CA SER A 59 17.74 18.72 -9.66
C SER A 59 16.93 18.00 -10.75
N ALA A 60 15.61 17.86 -10.56
CA ALA A 60 14.72 17.10 -11.44
C ALA A 60 15.17 15.64 -11.66
N ARG A 61 15.73 15.00 -10.63
CA ARG A 61 16.12 13.57 -10.70
C ARG A 61 15.42 12.75 -9.63
N VAL A 62 14.95 11.57 -10.01
CA VAL A 62 14.43 10.57 -9.06
C VAL A 62 15.53 9.54 -8.82
N LEU A 63 16.08 9.55 -7.62
CA LEU A 63 17.05 8.57 -7.16
C LEU A 63 16.42 7.73 -6.06
N VAL A 64 16.40 6.41 -6.22
CA VAL A 64 15.92 5.47 -5.20
C VAL A 64 17.11 4.95 -4.42
N LYS A 65 17.09 5.11 -3.09
CA LYS A 65 18.16 4.65 -2.18
C LYS A 65 18.05 3.16 -1.92
N ARG A 66 16.83 2.68 -1.68
CA ARG A 66 16.50 1.27 -1.54
C ARG A 66 15.04 1.01 -1.89
N PHE A 67 14.75 -0.23 -2.28
CA PHE A 67 13.37 -0.71 -2.41
C PHE A 67 13.34 -2.23 -2.35
N SER A 68 12.17 -2.76 -2.02
CA SER A 68 11.78 -4.14 -2.29
C SER A 68 10.35 -4.17 -2.79
N ALA A 69 10.07 -4.96 -3.83
CA ALA A 69 8.75 -5.02 -4.45
C ALA A 69 8.45 -6.40 -5.00
N VAL A 70 7.15 -6.69 -5.12
CA VAL A 70 6.63 -7.78 -5.94
C VAL A 70 5.91 -7.17 -7.13
N MET A 71 6.41 -7.44 -8.33
CA MET A 71 5.85 -6.91 -9.57
C MET A 71 4.52 -7.62 -9.92
N PRO A 72 3.71 -7.07 -10.85
CA PRO A 72 2.44 -7.69 -11.24
C PRO A 72 2.53 -9.15 -11.70
N ASP A 73 3.63 -9.58 -12.33
CA ASP A 73 3.88 -10.98 -12.71
C ASP A 73 4.35 -11.88 -11.53
N GLY A 74 4.46 -11.31 -10.34
CA GLY A 74 4.96 -11.94 -9.13
C GLY A 74 6.48 -11.92 -8.97
N ALA A 75 7.24 -11.27 -9.87
CA ALA A 75 8.69 -11.15 -9.73
C ALA A 75 9.07 -10.36 -8.47
N GLU A 76 9.88 -10.97 -7.62
CA GLU A 76 10.45 -10.36 -6.42
C GLU A 76 11.73 -9.63 -6.79
N ILE A 77 11.78 -8.34 -6.49
CA ILE A 77 12.92 -7.49 -6.81
C ILE A 77 13.31 -6.62 -5.61
N SER A 78 14.61 -6.44 -5.40
CA SER A 78 15.12 -5.54 -4.36
C SER A 78 16.43 -4.87 -4.75
N MET A 79 16.60 -3.65 -4.27
CA MET A 79 17.86 -2.92 -4.27
C MET A 79 18.13 -2.37 -2.87
N PRO A 80 19.27 -2.71 -2.22
CA PRO A 80 20.27 -3.67 -2.68
C PRO A 80 19.71 -5.10 -2.78
N GLY A 81 20.37 -5.94 -3.56
CA GLY A 81 19.97 -7.33 -3.75
C GLY A 81 20.04 -7.74 -5.21
N ASN A 82 18.92 -8.23 -5.72
CA ASN A 82 18.86 -8.86 -7.04
C ASN A 82 18.54 -7.89 -8.19
N ALA A 83 18.31 -6.60 -7.94
CA ALA A 83 17.98 -5.63 -8.97
C ALA A 83 18.99 -4.47 -9.02
N VAL A 84 19.08 -3.85 -10.20
CA VAL A 84 19.75 -2.56 -10.41
C VAL A 84 18.70 -1.57 -10.88
N LEU A 85 18.71 -0.36 -10.30
CA LEU A 85 17.76 0.70 -10.64
C LEU A 85 18.51 2.02 -10.86
N PRO A 86 18.79 2.40 -12.12
CA PRO A 86 19.39 3.70 -12.44
C PRO A 86 18.47 4.87 -12.04
N PRO A 87 19.03 6.05 -11.71
CA PRO A 87 18.22 7.24 -11.46
C PRO A 87 17.51 7.71 -12.73
N LEU A 88 16.31 8.26 -12.56
CA LEU A 88 15.53 8.88 -13.63
C LEU A 88 15.85 10.38 -13.71
N ASP A 89 16.16 10.87 -14.90
CA ASP A 89 16.31 12.29 -15.19
C ASP A 89 15.01 12.82 -15.80
N LEU A 90 14.39 13.79 -15.13
CA LEU A 90 13.13 14.42 -15.52
C LEU A 90 13.34 15.81 -16.13
N THR A 91 14.59 16.25 -16.35
CA THR A 91 14.90 17.62 -16.80
C THR A 91 14.17 18.02 -18.08
N ASN A 92 14.02 17.09 -19.04
CA ASN A 92 13.26 17.33 -20.27
C ASN A 92 11.76 17.12 -20.04
N THR A 93 11.38 16.08 -19.30
CA THR A 93 9.98 15.75 -19.00
C THR A 93 9.26 16.93 -18.35
N VAL A 94 9.85 17.60 -17.36
CA VAL A 94 9.24 18.77 -16.68
C VAL A 94 9.04 19.97 -17.61
N LYS A 95 9.86 20.10 -18.65
CA LYS A 95 9.74 21.19 -19.64
C LYS A 95 8.65 20.89 -20.66
N GLU A 96 8.54 19.64 -21.07
CA GLU A 96 7.60 19.18 -22.10
C GLU A 96 6.19 18.94 -21.53
N HIS A 97 6.10 18.56 -20.25
CA HIS A 97 4.89 18.14 -19.57
C HIS A 97 4.66 18.98 -18.29
N PRO A 98 3.81 20.01 -18.32
CA PRO A 98 3.50 20.84 -17.15
C PRO A 98 2.61 20.16 -16.10
N GLU A 99 1.97 19.04 -16.44
CA GLU A 99 1.10 18.24 -15.58
C GLU A 99 1.84 17.42 -14.53
N ASP A 100 1.08 16.78 -13.63
CA ASP A 100 1.61 15.87 -12.63
C ASP A 100 2.25 14.64 -13.27
N ILE A 101 3.39 14.21 -12.72
CA ILE A 101 4.21 13.12 -13.26
C ILE A 101 4.02 11.89 -12.37
N THR A 102 3.59 10.78 -12.95
CA THR A 102 3.58 9.47 -12.27
C THR A 102 4.84 8.71 -12.67
N VAL A 103 5.64 8.32 -11.68
CA VAL A 103 6.83 7.50 -11.86
C VAL A 103 6.50 6.05 -11.56
N PHE A 104 6.92 5.17 -12.44
CA PHE A 104 6.74 3.73 -12.36
C PHE A 104 8.09 3.03 -12.20
N LEU A 105 8.11 2.00 -11.36
CA LEU A 105 9.10 0.96 -11.42
C LEU A 105 8.74 0.02 -12.58
N ALA A 106 9.62 -0.06 -13.57
CA ALA A 106 9.45 -0.86 -14.77
C ALA A 106 10.43 -2.04 -14.77
N VAL A 107 9.92 -3.21 -15.15
CA VAL A 107 10.75 -4.41 -15.34
C VAL A 107 10.39 -5.05 -16.69
N PRO A 108 11.37 -5.34 -17.57
CA PRO A 108 11.10 -6.06 -18.80
C PRO A 108 10.44 -7.41 -18.55
N LEU A 109 9.47 -7.76 -19.39
CA LEU A 109 8.80 -9.05 -19.33
C LEU A 109 9.78 -10.18 -19.70
N TRP A 110 9.56 -11.35 -19.12
CA TRP A 110 10.26 -12.55 -19.53
C TRP A 110 9.75 -13.00 -20.91
N SER A 111 10.66 -13.33 -21.83
CA SER A 111 10.32 -13.85 -23.16
C SER A 111 10.71 -15.32 -23.28
N GLU A 112 9.82 -16.13 -23.87
CA GLU A 112 10.13 -17.52 -24.25
C GLU A 112 10.91 -17.60 -25.57
N PHE A 113 10.70 -16.61 -26.45
CA PHE A 113 11.21 -16.62 -27.81
C PHE A 113 12.50 -15.82 -27.98
N ASP A 114 12.73 -14.85 -27.11
CA ASP A 114 13.89 -13.96 -27.17
C ASP A 114 14.87 -14.19 -26.02
N ALA A 115 16.09 -13.70 -26.22
CA ALA A 115 17.09 -13.67 -25.16
C ALA A 115 16.63 -12.78 -24.00
N ASN A 116 16.67 -13.32 -22.79
CA ASN A 116 16.33 -12.59 -21.56
C ASN A 116 17.54 -11.87 -20.94
N LEU A 117 18.75 -12.11 -21.46
CA LEU A 117 19.99 -11.48 -20.99
C LEU A 117 20.39 -10.34 -21.92
N VAL A 118 20.66 -9.17 -21.34
CA VAL A 118 21.24 -8.03 -22.05
C VAL A 118 22.60 -8.42 -22.66
N GLU A 119 22.80 -8.08 -23.93
CA GLU A 119 24.11 -8.18 -24.57
C GLU A 119 25.07 -7.10 -24.04
N ASP A 120 26.35 -7.43 -23.96
CA ASP A 120 27.38 -6.50 -23.49
C ASP A 120 27.32 -5.16 -24.24
N GLY A 121 27.31 -4.07 -23.46
CA GLY A 121 27.23 -2.71 -23.99
C GLY A 121 25.83 -2.23 -24.42
N LYS A 122 24.77 -3.07 -24.31
CA LYS A 122 23.39 -2.71 -24.70
C LYS A 122 22.43 -2.63 -23.51
N THR A 123 22.82 -1.98 -22.40
CA THR A 123 22.01 -1.85 -21.17
C THR A 123 20.63 -1.26 -21.39
N ALA A 124 20.44 -0.43 -22.42
CA ALA A 124 19.15 0.13 -22.82
C ALA A 124 18.15 -0.90 -23.39
N ALA A 125 18.59 -2.09 -23.81
CA ALA A 125 17.72 -3.15 -24.33
C ALA A 125 16.71 -3.60 -23.25
N LYS A 126 15.43 -3.72 -23.60
CA LYS A 126 14.35 -4.18 -22.71
C LYS A 126 14.44 -5.69 -22.47
N ARG A 127 15.53 -6.16 -21.87
CA ARG A 127 15.76 -7.56 -21.48
C ARG A 127 15.87 -7.67 -19.97
N LEU A 128 15.30 -8.73 -19.41
CA LEU A 128 15.07 -8.90 -17.98
C LEU A 128 16.36 -8.91 -17.13
N TYR A 129 17.44 -9.49 -17.63
CA TYR A 129 18.65 -9.75 -16.84
C TYR A 129 19.89 -9.00 -17.34
N LEU A 130 20.69 -8.54 -16.39
CA LEU A 130 22.10 -8.10 -16.51
C LEU A 130 23.00 -9.12 -15.82
N THR A 131 24.28 -9.18 -16.15
CA THR A 131 25.28 -9.98 -15.41
C THR A 131 26.02 -9.12 -14.39
N ARG A 132 26.41 -9.76 -13.28
CA ARG A 132 27.30 -9.18 -12.27
C ARG A 132 28.23 -10.24 -11.71
N GLU A 133 29.53 -9.97 -11.78
CA GLU A 133 30.56 -10.78 -11.14
C GLU A 133 30.69 -10.40 -9.66
N HIS A 134 30.87 -11.40 -8.81
CA HIS A 134 31.31 -11.19 -7.43
C HIS A 134 32.11 -12.38 -6.91
N GLN A 135 32.92 -12.13 -5.89
CA GLN A 135 33.68 -13.16 -5.20
C GLN A 135 32.78 -13.87 -4.19
N ALA A 136 32.80 -15.20 -4.20
CA ALA A 136 32.08 -16.06 -3.27
C ALA A 136 33.03 -17.09 -2.67
N ARG A 137 32.98 -17.22 -1.34
CA ARG A 137 33.71 -18.25 -0.60
C ARG A 137 32.89 -19.53 -0.54
N ASP A 138 33.56 -20.66 -0.37
CA ASP A 138 32.86 -21.92 -0.10
C ASP A 138 32.13 -21.81 1.24
N GLU A 139 30.81 -22.04 1.21
CA GLU A 139 29.95 -21.96 2.40
C GLU A 139 30.27 -23.04 3.45
N ASN A 140 30.90 -24.16 3.05
CA ASN A 140 31.22 -25.25 3.97
C ASN A 140 32.53 -25.02 4.73
N THR A 141 33.52 -24.42 4.06
CA THR A 141 34.87 -24.23 4.61
C THR A 141 35.17 -22.79 5.01
N GLY A 142 34.50 -21.81 4.39
CA GLY A 142 34.79 -20.39 4.56
C GLY A 142 36.03 -19.90 3.82
N ASP A 143 36.72 -20.80 3.11
CA ASP A 143 37.94 -20.55 2.34
C ASP A 143 37.66 -20.68 0.83
N ASN A 144 38.72 -20.66 0.01
CA ASN A 144 38.68 -20.89 -1.44
C ASN A 144 37.69 -19.98 -2.19
N GLU A 145 37.97 -18.68 -2.13
CA GLU A 145 37.17 -17.65 -2.81
C GLU A 145 37.27 -17.77 -4.34
N ILE A 146 36.13 -17.84 -5.02
CA ILE A 146 36.02 -17.91 -6.48
C ILE A 146 35.14 -16.80 -7.04
N THR A 147 35.38 -16.40 -8.28
CA THR A 147 34.48 -15.51 -9.02
C THR A 147 33.25 -16.27 -9.47
N ILE A 148 32.06 -15.79 -9.11
CA ILE A 148 30.78 -16.25 -9.66
C ILE A 148 30.07 -15.13 -10.42
N VAL A 149 29.37 -15.51 -11.49
CA VAL A 149 28.57 -14.59 -12.31
C VAL A 149 27.11 -14.80 -12.01
N THR A 150 26.43 -13.74 -11.57
CA THR A 150 25.01 -13.77 -11.22
C THR A 150 24.18 -12.88 -12.14
N ARG A 151 22.88 -13.14 -12.17
CA ARG A 151 21.90 -12.31 -12.88
C ARG A 151 21.33 -11.26 -11.95
N GLN A 152 21.32 -10.01 -12.38
CA GLN A 152 20.54 -8.95 -11.75
C GLN A 152 19.36 -8.57 -12.64
N VAL A 153 18.24 -8.21 -12.03
CA VAL A 153 17.06 -7.71 -12.74
C VAL A 153 17.34 -6.28 -13.24
N ASN A 154 17.09 -6.07 -14.52
CA ASN A 154 17.22 -4.80 -15.23
C ASN A 154 16.00 -3.90 -14.96
N ALA A 155 15.86 -3.45 -13.72
CA ALA A 155 14.77 -2.56 -13.33
C ALA A 155 15.06 -1.11 -13.78
N ARG A 156 14.00 -0.35 -14.03
CA ARG A 156 14.08 1.04 -14.49
C ARG A 156 13.03 1.88 -13.82
N LEU A 157 13.30 3.17 -13.70
CA LEU A 157 12.28 4.16 -13.45
C LEU A 157 11.85 4.74 -14.80
N VAL A 158 10.54 4.84 -15.01
CA VAL A 158 9.93 5.45 -16.20
C VAL A 158 8.76 6.32 -15.78
N THR A 159 8.32 7.21 -16.65
CA THR A 159 7.14 8.06 -16.47
C THR A 159 5.98 7.53 -17.30
N GLN A 160 4.79 8.14 -17.14
CA GLN A 160 3.65 7.86 -18.02
C GLN A 160 3.89 8.26 -19.49
N PHE A 161 4.96 9.00 -19.79
CA PHE A 161 5.26 9.52 -21.13
C PHE A 161 6.27 8.65 -21.89
N ASP A 162 6.95 7.74 -21.20
CA ASP A 162 7.97 6.87 -21.80
C ASP A 162 7.35 5.66 -22.52
N ASP A 163 8.03 5.14 -23.55
CA ASP A 163 7.66 3.87 -24.16
C ASP A 163 7.95 2.69 -23.22
N ALA A 164 6.90 2.28 -22.50
CA ALA A 164 6.91 1.16 -21.59
C ALA A 164 6.52 -0.19 -22.21
N ALA A 165 6.45 -0.32 -23.54
CA ALA A 165 6.12 -1.59 -24.19
C ALA A 165 7.04 -2.73 -23.73
N ASP A 166 6.46 -3.94 -23.59
CA ASP A 166 7.12 -5.16 -23.11
C ASP A 166 7.70 -5.08 -21.69
N MET A 167 7.21 -4.14 -20.88
CA MET A 167 7.55 -4.02 -19.47
C MET A 167 6.30 -4.10 -18.61
N GLN A 168 6.45 -4.68 -17.43
CA GLN A 168 5.47 -4.55 -16.36
C GLN A 168 5.78 -3.32 -15.53
N LEU A 169 4.72 -2.64 -15.08
CA LEU A 169 4.79 -1.37 -14.37
C LEU A 169 4.19 -1.50 -12.98
N LEU A 170 4.84 -0.88 -12.02
CA LEU A 170 4.32 -0.65 -10.67
C LEU A 170 4.45 0.86 -10.38
N PRO A 171 3.35 1.60 -10.17
CA PRO A 171 3.44 3.03 -9.87
C PRO A 171 4.04 3.23 -8.47
N VAL A 172 5.06 4.06 -8.35
CA VAL A 172 5.82 4.20 -7.09
C VAL A 172 5.78 5.61 -6.51
N LEU A 173 5.65 6.63 -7.36
CA LEU A 173 5.61 8.04 -6.95
C LEU A 173 4.66 8.82 -7.86
N LYS A 174 3.97 9.81 -7.30
CA LYS A 174 3.38 10.93 -8.05
C LYS A 174 4.11 12.20 -7.65
N LEU A 175 4.43 13.02 -8.64
CA LEU A 175 5.16 14.27 -8.49
C LEU A 175 4.30 15.41 -9.03
N THR A 176 4.17 16.47 -8.25
CA THR A 176 3.46 17.69 -8.64
C THR A 176 4.47 18.80 -8.90
N SER A 177 4.21 19.61 -9.92
CA SER A 177 5.00 20.82 -10.16
C SER A 177 4.59 21.92 -9.17
N VAL A 178 5.53 22.35 -8.34
CA VAL A 178 5.36 23.51 -7.46
C VAL A 178 6.13 24.69 -8.05
N SER A 179 5.41 25.76 -8.39
CA SER A 179 6.00 27.02 -8.83
C SER A 179 6.01 28.01 -7.69
N ASP A 180 7.19 28.42 -7.23
CA ASP A 180 7.34 29.68 -6.50
C ASP A 180 7.39 30.83 -7.53
N GLU A 181 6.67 31.93 -7.27
CA GLU A 181 6.65 33.10 -8.15
C GLU A 181 8.08 33.57 -8.47
N GLY A 182 8.49 33.39 -9.73
CA GLY A 182 9.79 33.86 -10.25
C GLY A 182 10.96 32.86 -10.21
N ALA A 183 10.75 31.61 -9.79
CA ALA A 183 11.77 30.55 -9.79
C ALA A 183 11.47 29.42 -10.79
N ASP A 184 12.49 28.62 -11.12
CA ASP A 184 12.32 27.37 -11.87
C ASP A 184 11.33 26.44 -11.15
N LYS A 185 10.47 25.76 -11.92
CA LYS A 185 9.50 24.79 -11.40
C LYS A 185 10.25 23.71 -10.60
N LYS A 186 9.90 23.57 -9.32
CA LYS A 186 10.43 22.51 -8.46
C LYS A 186 9.44 21.35 -8.45
N LEU A 187 9.96 20.13 -8.51
CA LEU A 187 9.17 18.93 -8.31
C LEU A 187 9.03 18.65 -6.82
N ALA A 188 7.81 18.39 -6.37
CA ALA A 188 7.51 17.90 -5.04
C ALA A 188 6.78 16.56 -5.14
N VAL A 189 6.96 15.70 -4.14
CA VAL A 189 6.19 14.45 -4.02
C VAL A 189 4.75 14.81 -3.63
N ASP A 190 3.77 14.19 -4.29
CA ASP A 190 2.38 14.27 -3.85
C ASP A 190 2.18 13.47 -2.57
N GLU A 191 2.08 14.15 -1.44
CA GLU A 191 1.88 13.53 -0.12
C GLU A 191 0.53 12.80 0.00
N LYS A 192 -0.44 13.09 -0.88
CA LYS A 192 -1.75 12.41 -0.87
C LYS A 192 -1.70 11.08 -1.60
N TYR A 193 -0.68 10.86 -2.43
CA TYR A 193 -0.53 9.63 -3.17
C TYR A 193 0.07 8.53 -2.29
N VAL A 194 -0.56 7.36 -2.29
CA VAL A 194 -0.02 6.16 -1.66
C VAL A 194 0.17 5.10 -2.75
N PRO A 195 1.40 4.64 -3.01
CA PRO A 195 1.63 3.58 -3.98
C PRO A 195 1.02 2.24 -3.51
N PRO A 196 0.76 1.29 -4.44
CA PRO A 196 0.34 -0.06 -4.09
C PRO A 196 1.38 -0.73 -3.20
N PHE A 197 1.03 -0.96 -1.94
CA PHE A 197 1.84 -1.73 -0.99
C PHE A 197 1.35 -3.16 -0.89
N LEU A 198 2.26 -4.13 -1.01
CA LEU A 198 1.96 -5.54 -0.74
C LEU A 198 1.61 -5.73 0.75
N VAL A 199 2.40 -5.09 1.61
CA VAL A 199 2.24 -5.05 3.06
C VAL A 199 2.45 -3.62 3.56
N LEU A 200 1.66 -3.21 4.54
CA LEU A 200 1.77 -1.90 5.16
C LEU A 200 2.99 -1.84 6.07
N THR A 201 3.82 -0.83 5.87
CA THR A 201 4.93 -0.49 6.77
C THR A 201 4.51 0.56 7.78
N LYS A 202 5.30 0.75 8.83
CA LYS A 202 5.05 1.79 9.85
C LYS A 202 5.08 3.20 9.26
N ASP A 203 5.93 3.42 8.26
CA ASP A 203 6.13 4.72 7.62
C ASP A 203 5.11 4.99 6.49
N CYS A 204 4.24 4.03 6.19
CA CYS A 204 3.17 4.22 5.22
C CYS A 204 2.11 5.20 5.75
N ALA A 205 1.70 6.16 4.92
CA ALA A 205 0.68 7.15 5.27
C ALA A 205 -0.63 6.51 5.74
N LEU A 206 -1.05 5.38 5.15
CA LEU A 206 -2.26 4.66 5.56
C LEU A 206 -2.16 4.11 6.99
N THR A 207 -0.99 3.62 7.38
CA THR A 207 -0.72 3.16 8.75
C THR A 207 -0.82 4.33 9.72
N GLY A 208 -0.28 5.49 9.36
CA GLY A 208 -0.41 6.73 10.13
C GLY A 208 -1.88 7.13 10.31
N MET A 209 -2.63 7.25 9.22
CA MET A 209 -4.05 7.61 9.27
C MET A 209 -4.90 6.64 10.11
N ALA A 210 -4.66 5.34 9.98
CA ALA A 210 -5.36 4.32 10.76
C ALA A 210 -4.97 4.37 12.25
N THR A 211 -3.71 4.66 12.55
CA THR A 211 -3.23 4.82 13.92
C THR A 211 -3.88 6.04 14.59
N ASP A 212 -3.98 7.17 13.88
CA ASP A 212 -4.68 8.36 14.35
C ASP A 212 -6.15 8.06 14.63
N LEU A 213 -6.82 7.35 13.71
CA LEU A 213 -8.20 6.91 13.88
C LEU A 213 -8.39 6.03 15.12
N VAL A 214 -7.44 5.14 15.42
CA VAL A 214 -7.47 4.31 16.65
C VAL A 214 -7.40 5.18 17.90
N TYR A 215 -6.55 6.22 17.92
CA TYR A 215 -6.49 7.15 19.05
C TYR A 215 -7.79 7.96 19.22
N GLU A 216 -8.39 8.41 18.13
CA GLU A 216 -9.68 9.11 18.13
C GLU A 216 -10.81 8.19 18.62
N THR A 217 -10.84 6.95 18.13
CA THR A 217 -11.80 5.91 18.55
C THR A 217 -11.68 5.63 20.04
N ARG A 218 -10.44 5.46 20.54
CA ARG A 218 -10.15 5.24 21.96
C ARG A 218 -10.65 6.41 22.81
N ARG A 219 -10.41 7.64 22.38
CA ARG A 219 -10.87 8.84 23.09
C ARG A 219 -12.40 8.90 23.17
N CYS A 220 -13.10 8.58 22.08
CA CYS A 220 -14.57 8.55 22.07
C CYS A 220 -15.10 7.43 22.97
N ARG A 221 -14.50 6.24 22.90
CA ARG A 221 -14.83 5.11 23.78
C ARG A 221 -14.72 5.50 25.26
N ASP A 222 -13.62 6.15 25.64
CA ASP A 222 -13.36 6.55 27.02
C ASP A 222 -14.34 7.63 27.49
N LYS A 223 -14.76 8.56 26.60
CA LYS A 223 -15.83 9.53 26.87
C LYS A 223 -17.15 8.81 27.18
N VAL A 224 -17.60 7.91 26.31
CA VAL A 224 -18.87 7.17 26.48
C VAL A 224 -18.85 6.33 27.78
N LEU A 225 -17.73 5.67 28.07
CA LEU A 225 -17.56 4.90 29.30
C LEU A 225 -17.63 5.80 30.55
N ASN A 226 -17.00 6.98 30.50
CA ASN A 226 -17.07 7.96 31.58
C ASN A 226 -18.50 8.47 31.78
N ASP A 227 -19.22 8.78 30.71
CA ASP A 227 -20.61 9.27 30.77
C ASP A 227 -21.56 8.21 31.41
N LEU A 228 -21.39 6.93 31.06
CA LEU A 228 -22.10 5.81 31.72
C LEU A 228 -21.71 5.65 33.21
N THR A 229 -20.45 5.91 33.55
CA THR A 229 -19.97 5.84 34.93
C THR A 229 -20.56 6.97 35.78
N VAL A 230 -20.56 8.20 35.25
CA VAL A 230 -21.10 9.40 35.92
C VAL A 230 -22.61 9.31 36.10
N SER A 231 -23.32 8.81 35.09
CA SER A 231 -24.78 8.57 35.15
C SER A 231 -25.16 7.39 36.06
N GLN A 232 -24.18 6.68 36.65
CA GLN A 232 -24.37 5.51 37.49
C GLN A 232 -25.20 4.44 36.79
N PHE A 233 -24.79 4.04 35.58
CA PHE A 233 -25.45 3.01 34.78
C PHE A 233 -25.83 1.78 35.64
N LYS A 234 -27.12 1.47 35.67
CA LYS A 234 -27.69 0.32 36.36
C LYS A 234 -28.50 -0.50 35.37
N PRO A 235 -28.20 -1.81 35.20
CA PRO A 235 -28.96 -2.68 34.32
C PRO A 235 -30.47 -2.74 34.64
N GLU A 236 -30.84 -2.51 35.90
CA GLU A 236 -32.23 -2.54 36.37
C GLU A 236 -33.05 -1.33 35.90
N THR A 237 -32.41 -0.19 35.63
CA THR A 237 -33.06 1.06 35.19
C THR A 237 -32.61 1.46 33.79
N PHE A 238 -32.53 0.48 32.89
CA PHE A 238 -31.99 0.63 31.54
C PHE A 238 -32.86 1.55 30.67
N SER A 239 -32.34 2.72 30.31
CA SER A 239 -33.03 3.70 29.45
C SER A 239 -32.66 3.57 27.97
N GLY A 240 -33.39 4.26 27.09
CA GLY A 240 -33.03 4.32 25.67
C GLY A 240 -31.69 5.01 25.39
N ILE A 241 -31.31 6.00 26.21
CA ILE A 241 -30.01 6.67 26.13
C ILE A 241 -28.90 5.69 26.55
N ASP A 242 -29.13 4.90 27.60
CA ASP A 242 -28.20 3.85 28.01
C ASP A 242 -28.05 2.78 26.92
N ALA A 243 -29.14 2.40 26.27
CA ALA A 243 -29.11 1.46 25.14
C ALA A 243 -28.21 1.98 24.00
N TYR A 244 -28.40 3.24 23.62
CA TYR A 244 -27.58 3.90 22.60
C TYR A 244 -26.09 3.94 23.02
N ASN A 245 -25.79 4.43 24.23
CA ASN A 245 -24.42 4.52 24.74
C ASN A 245 -23.73 3.15 24.83
N VAL A 246 -24.45 2.11 25.27
CA VAL A 246 -23.92 0.74 25.35
C VAL A 246 -23.66 0.16 23.94
N MET A 247 -24.56 0.42 22.97
CA MET A 247 -24.34 0.01 21.57
C MET A 247 -23.10 0.71 20.98
N GLN A 248 -22.98 2.02 21.15
CA GLN A 248 -21.82 2.79 20.71
C GLN A 248 -20.54 2.28 21.39
N LEU A 249 -20.55 2.09 22.71
CA LEU A 249 -19.42 1.57 23.47
C LEU A 249 -19.00 0.17 23.01
N ARG A 250 -19.95 -0.72 22.67
CA ARG A 250 -19.65 -2.06 22.14
C ARG A 250 -18.88 -1.97 20.81
N VAL A 251 -19.36 -1.15 19.88
CA VAL A 251 -18.73 -0.96 18.56
C VAL A 251 -17.33 -0.35 18.72
N LEU A 252 -17.22 0.75 19.47
CA LEU A 252 -15.92 1.42 19.68
C LEU A 252 -14.89 0.52 20.37
N ASN A 253 -15.30 -0.25 21.38
CA ASN A 253 -14.42 -1.23 22.04
C ASN A 253 -13.91 -2.28 21.05
N LEU A 254 -14.81 -2.86 20.24
CA LEU A 254 -14.46 -3.93 19.31
C LEU A 254 -13.39 -3.45 18.31
N TYR A 255 -13.64 -2.32 17.65
CA TYR A 255 -12.76 -1.86 16.58
C TYR A 255 -11.47 -1.21 17.08
N GLU A 256 -11.48 -0.53 18.24
CA GLU A 256 -10.24 -0.03 18.84
C GLU A 256 -9.27 -1.18 19.16
N ASN A 257 -9.76 -2.27 19.77
CA ASN A 257 -8.91 -3.43 20.10
C ASN A 257 -8.46 -4.20 18.83
N ARG A 258 -9.36 -4.39 17.86
CA ARG A 258 -9.02 -5.09 16.61
C ARG A 258 -8.01 -4.30 15.79
N LEU A 259 -8.26 -3.02 15.53
CA LEU A 259 -7.37 -2.17 14.74
C LEU A 259 -6.01 -1.98 15.43
N SER A 260 -5.98 -1.75 16.75
CA SER A 260 -4.72 -1.63 17.47
C SER A 260 -3.87 -2.91 17.37
N SER A 261 -4.50 -4.10 17.45
CA SER A 261 -3.77 -5.35 17.23
C SER A 261 -3.33 -5.52 15.77
N LEU A 262 -4.19 -5.23 14.80
CA LEU A 262 -3.89 -5.41 13.38
C LEU A 262 -2.70 -4.54 12.93
N LEU A 263 -2.65 -3.28 13.39
CA LEU A 263 -1.58 -2.33 13.04
C LEU A 263 -0.20 -2.74 13.61
N THR A 264 -0.13 -3.71 14.51
CA THR A 264 1.15 -4.28 14.98
C THR A 264 1.67 -5.42 14.09
N LEU A 265 0.83 -5.96 13.20
CA LEU A 265 1.20 -7.09 12.35
C LEU A 265 2.17 -6.66 11.26
N PRO A 266 3.33 -7.35 11.10
CA PRO A 266 4.31 -7.02 10.07
C PRO A 266 3.84 -7.33 8.64
N ASN A 267 2.78 -8.14 8.51
CA ASN A 267 2.22 -8.60 7.24
C ASN A 267 0.79 -8.11 7.00
N LEU A 268 0.37 -7.02 7.66
CA LEU A 268 -0.92 -6.40 7.40
C LEU A 268 -0.98 -5.90 5.95
N THR A 269 -1.96 -6.39 5.18
CA THR A 269 -2.18 -5.91 3.81
C THR A 269 -3.13 -4.71 3.83
N PRO A 270 -3.01 -3.75 2.88
CA PRO A 270 -3.95 -2.64 2.82
C PRO A 270 -5.38 -3.14 2.56
N TYR A 271 -5.57 -4.21 1.79
CA TYR A 271 -6.91 -4.78 1.60
C TYR A 271 -7.54 -5.32 2.89
N ALA A 272 -6.76 -5.98 3.75
CA ALA A 272 -7.26 -6.45 5.04
C ALA A 272 -7.65 -5.29 5.97
N LEU A 273 -6.82 -4.24 6.03
CA LEU A 273 -7.15 -3.03 6.80
C LEU A 273 -8.40 -2.34 6.26
N TYR A 274 -8.53 -2.23 4.94
CA TYR A 274 -9.70 -1.66 4.28
C TYR A 274 -10.99 -2.40 4.64
N LEU A 275 -10.99 -3.75 4.63
CA LEU A 275 -12.16 -4.53 5.03
C LEU A 275 -12.53 -4.33 6.50
N GLU A 276 -11.54 -4.20 7.38
CA GLU A 276 -11.77 -3.91 8.79
C GLU A 276 -12.41 -2.52 8.98
N LEU A 277 -11.90 -1.49 8.28
CA LEU A 277 -12.47 -0.14 8.30
C LEU A 277 -13.89 -0.10 7.71
N ARG A 278 -14.17 -0.86 6.65
CA ARG A 278 -15.53 -1.00 6.12
C ARG A 278 -16.48 -1.60 7.13
N SER A 279 -16.04 -2.65 7.83
CA SER A 279 -16.84 -3.31 8.86
C SER A 279 -17.11 -2.34 10.02
N PHE A 280 -16.11 -1.53 10.40
CA PHE A 280 -16.25 -0.51 11.41
C PHE A 280 -17.29 0.55 11.02
N LEU A 281 -17.19 1.09 9.81
CA LEU A 281 -18.16 2.06 9.30
C LEU A 281 -19.57 1.48 9.27
N ALA A 282 -19.74 0.24 8.80
CA ALA A 282 -21.05 -0.42 8.74
C ALA A 282 -21.70 -0.58 10.12
N GLU A 283 -20.94 -0.95 11.15
CA GLU A 283 -21.45 -1.04 12.52
C GLU A 283 -21.82 0.34 13.08
N LEU A 284 -21.02 1.38 12.79
CA LEU A 284 -21.35 2.76 13.17
C LEU A 284 -22.61 3.28 12.47
N MET A 285 -22.81 2.96 11.18
CA MET A 285 -24.05 3.30 10.47
C MET A 285 -25.28 2.66 11.13
N GLY A 286 -25.14 1.44 11.68
CA GLY A 286 -26.17 0.80 12.48
C GLY A 286 -26.49 1.53 13.80
N VAL A 287 -25.49 2.14 14.44
CA VAL A 287 -25.66 2.98 15.64
C VAL A 287 -26.26 4.34 15.30
N HIS A 288 -25.98 4.87 14.10
CA HIS A 288 -26.44 6.18 13.63
C HIS A 288 -27.33 6.07 12.36
N PRO A 289 -28.53 5.45 12.45
CA PRO A 289 -29.32 5.06 11.27
C PRO A 289 -29.89 6.24 10.45
N VAL A 290 -29.86 7.46 10.99
CA VAL A 290 -30.38 8.68 10.32
C VAL A 290 -29.27 9.45 9.59
N ASN A 291 -28.00 9.10 9.82
CA ASN A 291 -26.88 9.73 9.13
C ASN A 291 -26.77 9.16 7.71
N ALA A 292 -26.89 10.02 6.70
CA ALA A 292 -26.78 9.62 5.30
C ALA A 292 -25.31 9.50 4.89
N ILE A 293 -24.70 8.34 5.19
CA ILE A 293 -23.44 7.93 4.57
C ILE A 293 -23.76 7.25 3.25
N GLY A 294 -23.08 7.65 2.18
CA GLY A 294 -23.26 7.08 0.84
C GLY A 294 -22.68 5.69 0.69
N ASP A 295 -22.75 5.15 -0.53
CA ASP A 295 -22.12 3.87 -0.85
C ASP A 295 -20.59 3.99 -0.81
N VAL A 296 -19.97 3.17 0.03
CA VAL A 296 -18.51 3.11 0.15
C VAL A 296 -17.89 2.59 -1.15
N GLN A 297 -16.93 3.34 -1.69
CA GLN A 297 -16.19 2.96 -2.90
C GLN A 297 -15.46 1.62 -2.76
N ASN A 298 -15.38 0.85 -3.85
CA ASN A 298 -14.61 -0.39 -3.92
C ASN A 298 -13.10 -0.15 -3.87
N TYR A 299 -12.37 -1.08 -3.25
CA TYR A 299 -10.90 -1.01 -3.14
C TYR A 299 -10.22 -1.07 -4.50
N VAL A 300 -9.32 -0.13 -4.76
CA VAL A 300 -8.47 -0.09 -5.95
C VAL A 300 -7.01 -0.17 -5.51
N HIS A 301 -6.39 -1.33 -5.68
CA HIS A 301 -5.05 -1.56 -5.12
C HIS A 301 -3.97 -0.60 -5.63
N GLN A 302 -4.03 -0.25 -6.90
CA GLN A 302 -3.05 0.60 -7.59
C GLN A 302 -3.12 2.08 -7.17
N ASP A 303 -4.23 2.52 -6.56
CA ASP A 303 -4.43 3.88 -6.07
C ASP A 303 -5.47 3.84 -4.93
N CYS A 304 -5.06 3.30 -3.78
CA CYS A 304 -5.98 2.99 -2.69
C CYS A 304 -6.24 4.16 -1.73
N ALA A 305 -5.41 5.21 -1.78
CA ALA A 305 -5.50 6.35 -0.85
C ALA A 305 -6.89 7.01 -0.83
N PRO A 306 -7.56 7.28 -1.97
CA PRO A 306 -8.86 7.94 -1.97
C PRO A 306 -9.93 7.19 -1.14
N GLN A 307 -9.99 5.86 -1.27
CA GLN A 307 -10.98 5.04 -0.58
C GLN A 307 -10.72 4.97 0.93
N PHE A 308 -9.45 4.99 1.34
CA PHE A 308 -9.09 5.08 2.75
C PHE A 308 -9.44 6.42 3.35
N VAL A 309 -9.14 7.51 2.65
CA VAL A 309 -9.45 8.88 3.11
C VAL A 309 -10.95 9.06 3.29
N GLU A 310 -11.75 8.63 2.31
CA GLU A 310 -13.22 8.63 2.40
C GLU A 310 -13.70 7.84 3.61
N LEU A 311 -13.30 6.57 3.74
CA LEU A 311 -13.70 5.70 4.85
C LEU A 311 -13.35 6.29 6.22
N ILE A 312 -12.13 6.78 6.38
CA ILE A 312 -11.68 7.33 7.66
C ILE A 312 -12.45 8.61 8.01
N ASN A 313 -12.74 9.45 7.03
CA ASN A 313 -13.53 10.67 7.25
C ASN A 313 -14.99 10.34 7.62
N ASP A 314 -15.60 9.36 6.97
CA ASP A 314 -16.96 8.92 7.30
C ASP A 314 -17.02 8.33 8.71
N ILE A 315 -16.07 7.47 9.07
CA ILE A 315 -15.94 6.93 10.43
C ILE A 315 -15.80 8.07 11.44
N ARG A 316 -14.90 9.03 11.19
CA ARG A 316 -14.69 10.21 12.05
C ARG A 316 -15.96 11.00 12.25
N SER A 317 -16.75 11.20 11.19
CA SER A 317 -18.01 11.92 11.25
C SER A 317 -19.02 11.23 12.20
N LEU A 318 -19.07 9.89 12.19
CA LEU A 318 -19.98 9.12 13.04
C LEU A 318 -19.48 9.00 14.48
N ILE A 319 -18.18 8.79 14.71
CA ILE A 319 -17.60 8.75 16.06
C ILE A 319 -17.74 10.10 16.76
N SER A 320 -17.67 11.20 15.99
CA SER A 320 -17.81 12.57 16.50
C SER A 320 -19.27 13.04 16.55
N ALA A 321 -20.21 12.29 15.95
CA ALA A 321 -21.61 12.62 16.01
C ALA A 321 -22.07 12.46 17.46
N GLU A 322 -22.34 13.58 18.13
CA GLU A 322 -22.95 13.54 19.46
C GLU A 322 -24.36 12.99 19.30
N GLY A 323 -24.53 11.72 19.66
CA GLY A 323 -25.83 11.06 19.81
C GLY A 323 -26.58 11.63 21.00
N GLY A 324 -26.99 12.87 20.90
CA GLY A 324 -28.04 13.44 21.74
C GLY A 324 -29.26 13.58 20.88
N ALA A 325 -30.40 13.05 21.33
CA ALA A 325 -31.70 13.48 20.81
C ALA A 325 -31.66 15.00 20.68
N SER A 326 -31.85 15.51 19.46
CA SER A 326 -31.87 16.94 19.19
C SER A 326 -32.95 17.57 20.06
N TYR A 327 -32.56 18.17 21.18
CA TYR A 327 -33.51 18.91 22.00
C TYR A 327 -33.71 20.26 21.32
N ILE A 328 -34.96 20.55 20.96
CA ILE A 328 -35.35 21.90 20.57
C ILE A 328 -35.49 22.69 21.87
N ARG A 329 -34.59 23.66 22.08
CA ARG A 329 -34.69 24.59 23.21
C ARG A 329 -35.79 25.61 22.88
N LEU A 330 -37.02 25.33 23.30
CA LEU A 330 -38.11 26.30 23.25
C LEU A 330 -37.94 27.31 24.39
N ALA A 331 -38.01 28.60 24.07
CA ALA A 331 -38.06 29.65 25.07
C ALA A 331 -39.50 29.76 25.59
N PHE A 332 -39.70 29.61 26.90
CA PHE A 332 -40.97 29.91 27.53
C PHE A 332 -41.22 31.42 27.45
N ALA A 333 -42.27 31.81 26.74
CA ALA A 333 -42.80 33.18 26.80
C ALA A 333 -43.88 33.21 27.90
N PRO A 334 -43.85 34.17 28.84
CA PRO A 334 -44.88 34.26 29.85
C PRO A 334 -46.22 34.58 29.18
N ALA A 335 -47.23 33.74 29.42
CA ALA A 335 -48.61 34.08 29.10
C ALA A 335 -49.10 35.17 30.08
N ALA A 336 -50.01 36.03 29.62
CA ALA A 336 -50.47 37.21 30.37
C ALA A 336 -51.19 36.89 31.70
N ASP A 337 -51.43 35.61 31.95
CA ASP A 337 -52.16 34.98 33.04
C ASP A 337 -51.27 34.18 34.02
N GLY A 338 -49.95 34.12 33.78
CA GLY A 338 -48.97 33.62 34.76
C GLY A 338 -48.70 32.12 34.74
N ASP A 339 -49.32 31.36 33.82
CA ASP A 339 -48.95 29.97 33.56
C ASP A 339 -47.96 29.87 32.38
N CYS A 340 -46.96 29.01 32.52
CA CYS A 340 -45.96 28.71 31.49
C CYS A 340 -46.38 27.46 30.70
N LEU A 341 -46.36 27.53 29.36
CA LEU A 341 -46.47 26.37 28.45
C LEU A 341 -45.15 26.03 27.79
#